data_AF-A0A376ZP12-F1
#
_entry.id   AF-A0A376ZP12-F1
#
_cell.length_a   1.000
_cell.length_b   1.000
_cell.length_c   1.000
_cell.angle_alpha   90.00
_cell.angle_beta   90.00
_cell.angle_gamma   90.00
#
_symmetry.space_group_name_H-M   'P 1'
#
loop_
_entity.id
_entity.type
_entity.pdbx_description
1 polymer ?
#
loop_
_entity_poly.entity_id
_entity_poly.type
_entity_poly.pdbx_seq_one_letter_code
_entity_poly.pdbx_strand_id
1 'polypeptide(L)'
;MAAECKTVLLPRPGIRTYSGAAESSFRKWLAEQGLIGQDVALSAIAAALHVHGVQRVEIIEPTQNMAISDIQAARCESFTISEGGRNE
;
A
#
# COMPACT_ATOMS: atom_id res chain seq x y z
N MET A 1 -3.70 -8.01 14.86
CA MET A 1 -4.70 -8.20 13.78
C MET A 1 -3.92 -8.29 12.48
N ALA A 2 -4.03 -9.43 11.79
CA ALA A 2 -3.38 -9.62 10.50
C ALA A 2 -4.26 -9.01 9.41
N ALA A 3 -3.70 -8.11 8.62
CA ALA A 3 -4.38 -7.53 7.47
C ALA A 3 -3.64 -7.96 6.21
N GLU A 4 -4.34 -8.57 5.27
CA GLU A 4 -3.84 -8.76 3.91
C GLU A 4 -4.07 -7.47 3.14
N CYS A 5 -3.01 -6.90 2.54
CA CYS A 5 -3.13 -5.68 1.74
C CYS A 5 -2.99 -6.02 0.26
N LYS A 6 -4.08 -5.88 -0.49
CA LYS A 6 -4.10 -6.10 -1.94
C LYS A 6 -4.26 -4.77 -2.64
N THR A 7 -3.27 -4.39 -3.45
CA THR A 7 -3.25 -3.11 -4.14
C THR A 7 -2.85 -3.26 -5.60
N VAL A 8 -3.46 -2.43 -6.45
CA VAL A 8 -3.21 -2.37 -7.89
C VAL A 8 -2.63 -0.99 -8.19
N LEU A 9 -1.48 -0.95 -8.86
CA LEU A 9 -0.82 0.30 -9.26
C LEU A 9 -1.07 0.55 -10.73
N LEU A 10 -1.58 1.73 -11.06
CA LEU A 10 -1.76 2.16 -12.42
C LEU A 10 -0.55 2.99 -12.89
N PRO A 11 0.15 2.54 -13.96
CA PRO A 11 1.31 3.23 -14.47
C PRO A 11 0.97 4.60 -15.05
N ARG A 12 1.87 5.56 -14.86
CA ARG A 12 1.91 6.76 -15.70
C ARG A 12 2.44 6.38 -17.09
N PRO A 13 1.86 6.88 -18.19
CA PRO A 13 2.40 6.68 -19.54
C PRO A 13 3.90 7.07 -19.61
N GLY A 14 4.74 6.14 -20.09
CA GLY A 14 6.15 6.37 -20.38
C GLY A 14 7.15 5.93 -19.31
N ILE A 15 6.70 5.47 -18.12
CA ILE A 15 7.60 4.91 -17.10
C ILE A 15 7.55 3.38 -17.19
N ARG A 16 8.73 2.76 -17.33
CA ARG A 16 8.87 1.30 -17.52
C ARG A 16 9.20 0.54 -16.24
N THR A 17 9.51 1.24 -15.15
CA THR A 17 9.94 0.63 -13.88
C THR A 17 9.47 1.46 -12.70
N TYR A 18 8.40 1.00 -12.04
CA TYR A 18 7.84 1.63 -10.84
C TYR A 18 7.52 0.59 -9.76
N SER A 19 7.30 -0.67 -10.13
CA SER A 19 6.96 -1.79 -9.25
C SER A 19 8.00 -1.97 -8.12
N GLY A 20 9.30 -1.96 -8.44
CA GLY A 20 10.36 -2.11 -7.43
C GLY A 20 10.53 -0.90 -6.49
N ALA A 21 10.28 0.32 -6.99
CA ALA A 21 10.31 1.53 -6.17
C ALA A 21 9.10 1.58 -5.22
N ALA A 22 7.91 1.23 -5.72
CA ALA A 22 6.69 1.14 -4.93
C ALA A 22 6.82 0.07 -3.84
N GLU A 23 7.36 -1.12 -4.18
CA GLU A 23 7.61 -2.18 -3.22
C GLU A 23 8.60 -1.73 -2.12
N SER A 24 9.71 -1.09 -2.50
CA SER A 24 10.69 -0.60 -1.51
C SER A 24 10.11 0.46 -0.58
N SER A 25 9.32 1.39 -1.13
CA SER A 25 8.63 2.43 -0.36
C SER A 25 7.60 1.82 0.60
N PHE A 26 6.81 0.85 0.10
CA PHE A 26 5.83 0.14 0.91
C PHE A 26 6.49 -0.69 2.02
N ARG A 27 7.60 -1.38 1.74
CA ARG A 27 8.37 -2.12 2.74
C ARG A 27 8.95 -1.21 3.83
N LYS A 28 9.40 0.00 3.48
CA LYS A 28 9.82 1.00 4.47
C LYS A 28 8.65 1.41 5.35
N TRP A 29 7.53 1.77 4.75
CA TRP A 29 6.32 2.10 5.51
C TRP A 29 5.91 0.95 6.42
N LEU A 30 5.91 -0.31 5.95
CA LEU A 30 5.63 -1.48 6.78
C LEU A 30 6.59 -1.67 7.97
N ALA A 31 7.86 -1.29 7.81
CA ALA A 31 8.84 -1.35 8.89
C ALA A 31 8.65 -0.22 9.93
N GLU A 32 8.09 0.92 9.49
CA GLU A 32 7.71 2.05 10.36
C GLU A 32 6.33 1.84 10.99
N GLN A 33 5.46 1.06 10.35
CA GLN A 33 4.17 0.62 10.87
C GLN A 33 4.33 -0.49 11.93
N GLY A 34 3.27 -0.73 12.70
CA GLY A 34 3.28 -1.68 13.80
C GLY A 34 3.56 -1.06 15.16
N LEU A 35 3.62 0.28 15.24
CA LEU A 35 3.48 1.00 16.48
C LEU A 35 2.09 0.76 17.07
N ILE A 36 2.05 0.67 18.40
CA ILE A 36 0.82 0.45 19.15
C ILE A 36 -0.08 1.69 19.02
N GLY A 37 -1.38 1.49 18.76
CA GLY A 37 -2.35 2.57 18.59
C GLY A 37 -2.20 3.35 17.28
N GLN A 38 -1.42 2.85 16.32
CA GLN A 38 -1.29 3.45 15.00
C GLN A 38 -2.43 2.95 14.09
N ASP A 39 -3.34 3.85 13.71
CA ASP A 39 -4.41 3.54 12.77
C ASP A 39 -3.86 3.21 11.37
N VAL A 40 -4.49 2.25 10.70
CA VAL A 40 -4.18 1.93 9.29
C VAL A 40 -5.15 2.69 8.41
N ALA A 41 -4.72 3.87 7.96
CA ALA A 41 -5.47 4.70 7.03
C ALA A 41 -5.18 4.31 5.57
N LEU A 42 -6.22 4.31 4.73
CA LEU A 42 -6.10 4.14 3.28
C LEU A 42 -5.20 5.21 2.66
N SER A 43 -5.24 6.43 3.21
CA SER A 43 -4.39 7.54 2.78
C SER A 43 -2.91 7.25 3.03
N ALA A 44 -2.56 6.58 4.13
CA ALA A 44 -1.18 6.20 4.43
C ALA A 44 -0.67 5.12 3.47
N ILE A 45 -1.51 4.11 3.19
CA ILE A 45 -1.21 3.07 2.19
C ILE A 45 -1.02 3.69 0.79
N ALA A 46 -1.94 4.57 0.38
CA ALA A 46 -1.85 5.27 -0.89
C ALA A 46 -0.57 6.11 -0.98
N ALA A 47 -0.23 6.85 0.09
CA ALA A 47 0.99 7.66 0.13
C ALA A 47 2.26 6.82 0.05
N ALA A 48 2.31 5.67 0.74
CA ALA A 48 3.45 4.76 0.71
C ALA A 48 3.68 4.16 -0.69
N LEU A 49 2.60 3.89 -1.43
CA LEU A 49 2.65 3.34 -2.79
C LEU A 49 2.79 4.40 -3.89
N HIS A 50 2.57 5.67 -3.58
CA HIS A 50 2.63 6.76 -4.54
C HIS A 50 4.09 7.17 -4.80
N VAL A 51 4.74 6.42 -5.69
CA VAL A 51 6.11 6.67 -6.14
C VAL A 51 6.15 7.35 -7.52
N HIS A 52 7.32 7.87 -7.87
CA HIS A 52 7.53 8.51 -9.16
C HIS A 52 7.29 7.54 -10.33
N GLY A 53 6.19 7.75 -11.06
CA GLY A 53 5.78 6.90 -12.18
C GLY A 53 4.49 6.11 -11.96
N VAL A 54 3.95 6.12 -10.75
CA VAL A 54 2.57 5.70 -10.48
C VAL A 54 1.65 6.91 -10.71
N GLN A 55 0.58 6.73 -11.48
CA GLN A 55 -0.41 7.79 -11.70
C GLN A 55 -1.60 7.65 -10.76
N ARG A 56 -2.03 6.41 -10.50
CA ARG A 56 -3.13 6.11 -9.60
C ARG A 56 -2.82 4.82 -8.83
N VAL A 57 -3.22 4.80 -7.57
CA VAL A 57 -3.17 3.62 -6.71
C VAL A 57 -4.61 3.20 -6.46
N GLU A 58 -4.94 1.96 -6.76
CA GLU A 58 -6.22 1.35 -6.42
C GLU A 58 -6.01 0.34 -5.30
N ILE A 59 -6.60 0.61 -4.14
CA ILE A 59 -6.52 -0.27 -2.97
C ILE A 59 -7.74 -1.17 -3.03
N ILE A 60 -7.53 -2.47 -3.21
CA ILE A 60 -8.60 -3.48 -3.19
C ILE A 60 -8.90 -3.83 -1.72
N GLU A 61 -7.84 -4.05 -0.94
CA GLU A 61 -7.93 -4.33 0.48
C GLU A 61 -6.79 -3.63 1.22
N PRO A 62 -7.08 -2.99 2.38
CA PRO A 62 -8.39 -2.83 3.02
C PRO A 62 -9.31 -1.84 2.27
N THR A 63 -10.63 -2.02 2.34
CA THR A 63 -11.62 -1.10 1.71
C THR A 63 -11.93 0.13 2.56
N GLN A 64 -11.54 0.12 3.84
CA GLN A 64 -11.86 1.16 4.81
C GLN A 64 -10.69 1.35 5.77
N ASN A 65 -10.61 2.52 6.40
CA ASN A 65 -9.62 2.77 7.45
C ASN A 65 -9.85 1.79 8.61
N MET A 66 -8.81 1.10 9.04
CA MET A 66 -8.86 0.24 10.23
C MET A 66 -8.38 1.04 11.43
N ALA A 67 -9.31 1.33 12.33
CA ALA A 67 -8.99 1.92 13.63
C ALA A 67 -8.32 0.86 14.51
N ILE A 68 -7.13 1.16 15.00
CA ILE A 68 -6.37 0.25 15.86
C ILE A 68 -6.43 0.76 17.29
N SER A 69 -6.80 -0.12 18.22
CA SER A 69 -6.86 0.23 19.63
C SER A 69 -5.47 0.54 20.19
N ASP A 70 -5.42 1.33 21.27
CA ASP A 70 -4.20 1.72 22.03
C ASP A 70 -3.38 0.54 22.58
N ILE A 71 -3.89 -0.68 22.52
CA ILE A 71 -3.17 -1.90 22.93
C ILE A 71 -2.90 -2.86 21.77
N GLN A 72 -3.26 -2.47 20.56
CA GLN A 72 -3.14 -3.31 19.37
C GLN A 72 -2.18 -2.66 18.36
N ALA A 73 -1.62 -3.50 17.51
CA ALA A 73 -0.86 -3.10 16.34
C ALA A 73 -1.42 -3.84 15.13
N ALA A 74 -1.56 -3.12 14.02
CA ALA A 74 -1.81 -3.74 12.73
C ALA A 74 -0.49 -4.26 12.15
N ARG A 75 -0.55 -5.43 11.54
CA ARG A 75 0.56 -5.99 10.79
C ARG A 75 0.07 -6.48 9.45
N CYS A 76 0.78 -6.07 8.40
CA CYS A 76 0.58 -6.63 7.07
C CYS A 76 1.38 -7.93 6.97
N GLU A 77 0.70 -9.06 6.79
CA GLU A 77 1.39 -10.37 6.65
C GLU A 77 1.80 -10.64 5.21
N SER A 78 0.95 -10.26 4.27
CA SER A 78 1.17 -10.38 2.84
C SER A 78 0.74 -9.09 2.16
N PHE A 79 1.46 -8.74 1.08
CA PHE A 79 1.00 -7.70 0.17
C PHE A 79 1.20 -8.16 -1.26
N THR A 80 0.23 -7.84 -2.11
CA THR A 80 0.31 -8.07 -3.55
C THR A 80 0.23 -6.73 -4.26
N ILE A 81 1.26 -6.43 -5.05
CA ILE A 81 1.27 -5.30 -5.97
C ILE A 81 1.03 -5.86 -7.37
N SER A 82 -0.12 -5.56 -7.95
CA SER A 82 -0.39 -5.87 -9.35
C SER A 82 -0.23 -4.60 -10.18
N GLU A 83 0.46 -4.72 -11.31
CA GLU A 83 0.47 -3.67 -12.32
C GLU A 83 -0.90 -3.68 -13.00
N GLY A 84 -1.67 -2.61 -12.81
CA GLY A 84 -2.91 -2.37 -13.52
C GLY A 84 -2.58 -2.17 -14.99
N GLY A 85 -2.53 -3.26 -15.74
CA GLY A 85 -2.38 -3.24 -17.18
C GLY A 85 -3.47 -2.38 -17.77
N ARG A 86 -3.11 -1.55 -18.77
CA ARG A 86 -4.08 -1.09 -19.76
C ARG A 86 -4.68 -2.36 -20.34
N ASN A 87 -5.86 -2.73 -19.86
CA ASN A 87 -6.67 -3.69 -20.58
C ASN A 87 -7.01 -2.98 -21.89
N GLU A 88 -6.39 -3.44 -22.98
CA GLU A 88 -6.87 -3.21 -24.34
C GLU A 88 -8.33 -3.64 -24.47
#